data_AF-A0A2N2CNX0-F1
#
_entry.id   AF-A0A2N2CNX0-F1
#
_cell.length_a   1.000
_cell.length_b   1.000
_cell.length_c   1.000
_cell.angle_alpha   90.00
_cell.angle_beta   90.00
_cell.angle_gamma   90.00
#
_symmetry.space_group_name_H-M   'P 1'
#
loop_
_entity.id
_entity.type
_entity.pdbx_description
1 polymer ?
#
loop_
_entity_poly.entity_id
_entity_poly.type
_entity_poly.pdbx_seq_one_letter_code
_entity_poly.pdbx_strand_id
1 'polypeptide(L)'
;MVIFLDSEQTAKILTVIASVYPNFKVDEAGFMNKTWHALLKELDYKHASEALFKLLKVMKFPPTPADIIETAKIEKLLSFEKQEELKIESCGNNQLSGGNAGVLSSD
;
A
#
# COMPACT_ATOMS: atom_id res chain seq x y z
N MET A 1 -3.23 7.60 10.82
CA MET A 1 -3.61 8.80 10.06
C MET A 1 -3.63 8.40 8.60
N VAL A 2 -4.78 8.46 7.93
CA VAL A 2 -4.87 8.19 6.48
C VAL A 2 -4.40 9.46 5.78
N ILE A 3 -3.31 9.39 5.04
CA ILE A 3 -2.80 10.55 4.27
C ILE A 3 -3.34 10.38 2.86
N PHE A 4 -4.45 11.06 2.59
CA PHE A 4 -5.01 11.13 1.26
C PHE A 4 -4.03 11.80 0.31
N LEU A 5 -4.05 11.34 -0.94
CA LEU A 5 -3.14 11.82 -1.96
C LEU A 5 -3.30 13.33 -2.17
N ASP A 6 -2.29 14.11 -1.81
CA ASP A 6 -2.26 15.54 -2.12
C ASP A 6 -1.68 15.82 -3.52
N SER A 7 -1.73 17.08 -3.95
CA SER A 7 -1.22 17.50 -5.26
C SER A 7 0.29 17.30 -5.41
N GLU A 8 1.07 17.37 -4.33
CA GLU A 8 2.52 17.19 -4.35
C GLU A 8 2.88 15.71 -4.49
N GLN A 9 2.15 14.84 -3.79
CA GLN A 9 2.23 13.40 -3.87
C GLN A 9 1.83 12.89 -5.26
N THR A 10 0.83 13.52 -5.88
CA THR A 10 0.47 13.25 -7.28
C THR A 10 1.63 13.61 -8.23
N ALA A 11 2.26 14.77 -8.03
CA ALA A 11 3.41 15.18 -8.82
C ALA A 11 4.61 14.23 -8.63
N LYS A 12 4.80 13.70 -7.42
CA LYS A 12 5.81 12.66 -7.14
C LYS A 12 5.53 11.38 -7.92
N ILE A 13 4.28 10.90 -7.97
CA ILE A 13 3.87 9.75 -8.78
C ILE A 13 4.20 9.99 -10.27
N LEU A 14 3.79 11.13 -10.81
CA LEU A 14 4.06 11.50 -12.20
C LEU A 14 5.56 11.57 -12.51
N THR A 15 6.35 12.12 -11.58
CA THR A 15 7.82 12.21 -11.70
C THR A 15 8.47 10.82 -11.75
N VAL A 16 7.98 9.88 -10.93
CA VAL A 16 8.48 8.50 -10.93
C VAL A 16 8.11 7.78 -12.23
N ILE A 17 6.92 8.02 -12.79
CA ILE A 17 6.55 7.45 -14.10
C ILE A 17 7.47 8.02 -15.19
N ALA A 18 7.68 9.34 -15.21
CA ALA A 18 8.55 10.00 -16.18
C ALA A 18 10.01 9.53 -16.12
N SER A 19 10.51 9.14 -14.94
CA SER A 19 11.88 8.64 -14.78
C SER A 19 12.08 7.23 -15.33
N VAL A 20 11.00 6.42 -15.37
CA VAL A 20 11.04 5.04 -15.89
C VAL A 20 10.72 4.99 -17.38
N TYR A 21 9.86 5.87 -17.88
CA TYR A 21 9.42 5.87 -19.27
C TYR A 21 9.90 7.14 -20.00
N PRO A 22 10.98 7.06 -20.81
CA PRO A 22 11.61 8.25 -21.41
C PRO A 22 10.70 9.09 -22.31
N ASN A 23 9.64 8.48 -22.86
CA ASN A 23 8.68 9.15 -23.74
C ASN A 23 7.48 9.73 -22.98
N PHE A 24 7.35 9.47 -21.68
CA PHE A 24 6.29 10.01 -20.85
C PHE A 24 6.68 11.41 -20.38
N LYS A 25 5.93 12.42 -20.84
CA LYS A 25 6.20 13.82 -20.50
C LYS A 25 5.10 14.36 -19.60
N VAL A 26 5.51 14.88 -18.45
CA VAL A 26 4.62 15.66 -17.57
C VAL A 26 4.53 17.07 -18.12
N ASP A 27 3.32 17.62 -18.20
CA ASP A 27 3.12 18.95 -18.76
C ASP A 27 3.59 20.05 -17.79
N GLU A 28 4.27 21.06 -18.33
CA GLU A 28 4.76 22.20 -17.53
C GLU A 28 3.62 23.08 -17.00
N ALA A 29 2.46 23.06 -17.65
CA ALA A 29 1.28 23.82 -17.24
C ALA A 29 0.52 23.18 -16.05
N GLY A 30 0.91 21.97 -15.64
CA GLY A 30 0.36 21.26 -14.48
C GLY A 30 -1.07 20.73 -14.65
N PHE A 31 -1.62 20.71 -15.86
CA PHE A 31 -2.93 20.12 -16.16
C PHE A 31 -2.94 18.62 -15.88
N MET A 32 -1.89 17.90 -16.27
CA MET A 32 -1.74 16.47 -16.00
C MET A 32 -1.75 16.21 -14.51
N ASN A 33 -1.01 17.01 -13.72
CA ASN A 33 -1.02 16.88 -12.27
C ASN A 33 -2.41 17.12 -11.66
N LYS A 34 -3.12 18.16 -12.10
CA LYS A 34 -4.50 18.45 -11.64
C LYS A 34 -5.48 17.32 -11.99
N THR A 35 -5.40 16.81 -13.22
CA THR A 35 -6.26 15.71 -13.68
C THR A 35 -5.96 14.42 -12.93
N TRP A 36 -4.69 14.06 -12.77
CA TRP A 36 -4.28 12.88 -12.02
C TRP A 36 -4.67 12.99 -10.55
N HIS A 37 -4.48 14.15 -9.94
CA HIS A 37 -4.86 14.37 -8.55
C HIS A 37 -6.37 14.20 -8.37
N ALA A 38 -7.19 14.75 -9.28
CA ALA A 38 -8.63 14.59 -9.22
C ALA A 38 -9.08 13.11 -9.30
N LEU A 39 -8.35 12.27 -10.03
CA LEU A 39 -8.61 10.84 -10.18
C LEU A 39 -8.10 10.01 -9.00
N LEU A 40 -6.98 10.41 -8.40
CA LEU A 40 -6.28 9.61 -7.38
C LEU A 40 -6.51 10.10 -5.94
N LYS A 41 -7.19 11.24 -5.73
CA LYS A 41 -7.39 11.89 -4.41
C LYS A 41 -8.01 10.98 -3.33
N GLU A 42 -8.74 9.94 -3.72
CA GLU A 42 -9.39 9.01 -2.79
C GLU A 42 -8.45 7.90 -2.29
N LEU A 43 -7.28 7.77 -2.92
CA LEU A 43 -6.26 6.80 -2.53
C LEU A 43 -5.38 7.36 -1.41
N ASP A 44 -4.87 6.45 -0.59
CA ASP A 44 -3.78 6.74 0.33
C ASP A 44 -2.45 6.67 -0.42
N TYR A 45 -1.57 7.64 -0.19
CA TYR A 45 -0.28 7.72 -0.86
C TYR A 45 0.57 6.46 -0.73
N LYS A 46 0.55 5.80 0.43
CA LYS A 46 1.31 4.57 0.66
C LYS A 46 0.88 3.49 -0.33
N HIS A 47 -0.42 3.21 -0.43
CA HIS A 47 -0.94 2.16 -1.30
C HIS A 47 -0.79 2.53 -2.79
N ALA A 48 -0.97 3.81 -3.14
CA ALA A 48 -0.75 4.28 -4.51
C ALA A 48 0.72 4.13 -4.93
N SER A 49 1.66 4.44 -4.04
CA SER A 49 3.09 4.28 -4.27
C SER A 49 3.49 2.81 -4.40
N GLU A 50 3.06 1.95 -3.49
CA GLU A 50 3.31 0.50 -3.55
C GLU A 50 2.75 -0.12 -4.84
N ALA A 51 1.52 0.26 -5.21
CA ALA A 51 0.89 -0.14 -6.47
C ALA A 51 1.70 0.32 -7.69
N LEU A 52 2.13 1.58 -7.72
CA LEU A 52 2.96 2.11 -8.80
C LEU A 52 4.23 1.29 -8.97
N PHE A 53 5.00 1.05 -7.90
CA PHE A 53 6.24 0.28 -7.99
C PHE A 53 6.03 -1.18 -8.40
N LYS A 54 4.86 -1.77 -8.10
CA LYS A 54 4.50 -3.10 -8.62
C LYS A 54 4.24 -3.07 -10.12
N LEU A 55 3.47 -2.09 -10.60
CA LEU A 55 3.17 -1.91 -12.02
C LEU A 55 4.44 -1.65 -12.84
N LEU A 56 5.34 -0.80 -12.35
CA LEU A 56 6.59 -0.45 -13.03
C LEU A 56 7.52 -1.66 -13.26
N LYS A 57 7.39 -2.73 -12.47
CA LYS A 57 8.19 -3.96 -12.64
C LYS A 57 7.68 -4.86 -13.76
N VAL A 58 6.41 -4.74 -14.14
CA VAL A 58 5.73 -5.70 -15.04
C VAL A 58 5.23 -5.05 -16.32
N MET A 59 4.92 -3.75 -16.30
CA MET A 59 4.34 -3.04 -17.44
C MET A 59 5.42 -2.50 -18.38
N LYS A 60 5.28 -2.84 -19.67
CA LYS A 60 6.11 -2.28 -20.76
C LYS A 60 5.76 -0.84 -21.10
N PHE A 61 4.55 -0.39 -20.77
CA PHE A 61 4.02 0.95 -21.07
C PHE A 61 3.70 1.69 -19.77
N PRO A 62 3.70 3.04 -19.78
CA PRO A 62 3.34 3.83 -18.61
C PRO A 62 1.97 3.41 -18.05
N PRO A 63 1.85 3.20 -16.72
CA PRO A 63 0.56 2.94 -16.11
C PRO A 63 -0.34 4.17 -16.24
N THR A 64 -1.62 3.92 -16.38
CA THR A 64 -2.69 4.93 -16.31
C THR A 64 -3.13 5.13 -14.85
N PRO A 65 -3.88 6.21 -14.54
CA PRO A 65 -4.49 6.35 -13.22
C PRO A 65 -5.37 5.15 -12.83
N ALA A 66 -6.06 4.53 -13.80
CA ALA A 66 -6.93 3.38 -13.55
C ALA A 66 -6.13 2.16 -13.07
N ASP A 67 -4.98 1.88 -13.68
CA ASP A 67 -4.10 0.76 -13.28
C ASP A 67 -3.63 0.93 -11.83
N ILE A 68 -3.26 2.16 -11.45
CA ILE A 68 -2.84 2.50 -10.09
C ILE A 68 -4.00 2.34 -9.11
N ILE A 69 -5.21 2.80 -9.46
CA ILE A 69 -6.41 2.68 -8.60
C ILE A 69 -6.74 1.21 -8.34
N GLU A 70 -6.76 0.38 -9.37
CA GLU A 70 -7.07 -1.04 -9.25
C GLU A 70 -6.05 -1.74 -8.35
N THR A 71 -4.77 -1.56 -8.65
CA THR A 71 -3.69 -2.19 -7.89
C THR A 71 -3.65 -1.69 -6.44
N ALA A 72 -3.83 -0.40 -6.21
CA ALA A 72 -3.84 0.17 -4.85
C ALA A 72 -5.00 -0.36 -3.99
N LYS A 73 -6.16 -0.62 -4.60
CA LYS A 73 -7.29 -1.26 -3.90
C LYS A 73 -6.95 -2.69 -3.50
N ILE A 74 -6.28 -3.45 -4.37
CA ILE A 74 -5.79 -4.79 -4.06
C ILE A 74 -4.78 -4.75 -2.92
N GLU A 75 -3.79 -3.84 -2.96
CA GLU A 75 -2.81 -3.67 -1.88
C GLU A 75 -3.46 -3.37 -0.54
N LYS A 76 -4.46 -2.47 -0.56
CA LYS A 76 -5.21 -2.12 0.64
C LYS A 76 -5.94 -3.33 1.22
N LEU A 77 -6.59 -4.15 0.38
CA LEU A 77 -7.26 -5.37 0.82
C LEU A 77 -6.27 -6.38 1.42
N LEU A 78 -5.16 -6.66 0.73
CA LEU A 78 -4.11 -7.57 1.23
C LEU A 78 -3.50 -7.10 2.55
N SER A 79 -3.40 -5.77 2.75
CA SER A 79 -2.89 -5.21 4.00
C SER A 79 -3.82 -5.45 5.18
N PHE A 80 -5.14 -5.55 4.95
CA PHE A 80 -6.10 -5.88 6.00
C PHE A 80 -6.03 -7.36 6.40
N GLU A 81 -5.97 -8.26 5.41
CA GLU A 81 -5.85 -9.71 5.66
C GLU A 81 -4.61 -10.05 6.50
N LYS A 82 -3.46 -9.43 6.18
CA LYS A 82 -2.22 -9.61 6.95
C LYS A 82 -2.33 -9.13 8.39
N GLN A 83 -3.14 -8.11 8.69
CA GLN A 83 -3.36 -7.66 10.06
C GLN A 83 -4.30 -8.58 10.85
N GLU A 84 -5.21 -9.29 10.18
CA GLU A 84 -6.09 -10.27 10.83
C GLU A 84 -5.32 -11.53 11.23
N GLU A 85 -4.43 -12.03 10.36
CA GLU A 85 -3.55 -13.17 10.68
C GLU A 85 -2.67 -12.88 11.92
N LEU A 86 -2.05 -11.69 11.98
CA LEU A 86 -1.22 -11.28 13.12
C LEU A 86 -2.01 -11.11 14.42
N LYS A 87 -3.30 -10.73 14.35
CA LYS A 87 -4.17 -10.65 15.55
C LYS A 87 -4.52 -12.04 16.08
N ILE A 88 -4.73 -13.02 15.20
CA ILE A 88 -5.00 -14.41 15.61
C ILE A 88 -3.77 -15.00 16.31
N GLU A 89 -2.56 -14.77 15.78
CA GLU A 89 -1.31 -15.23 16.42
C GLU A 89 -1.05 -14.55 17.78
N SER A 90 -1.37 -13.25 17.91
CA SER A 90 -1.23 -12.52 19.18
C SER A 90 -2.20 -13.00 20.26
N CYS A 91 -3.35 -13.56 19.91
CA CYS A 91 -4.31 -14.12 20.88
C CYS A 91 -4.00 -15.58 21.26
N GLY A 92 -3.19 -16.30 20.47
CA GLY A 92 -2.82 -17.69 20.73
C GLY A 92 -1.70 -17.88 21.77
N ASN A 93 -0.83 -16.88 21.97
CA ASN A 93 0.40 -17.07 22.74
C ASN A 93 0.33 -16.75 24.24
N ASN A 94 -0.81 -16.24 24.75
CA ASN A 94 -0.95 -15.91 26.18
C ASN A 94 -1.75 -16.95 27.00
N GLN A 95 -2.10 -18.12 26.44
CA GLN A 95 -2.88 -19.15 27.17
C GLN A 95 -2.17 -20.48 27.44
N LEU A 96 -0.84 -20.59 27.29
CA LEU A 96 -0.11 -21.82 27.63
C LEU A 96 1.02 -21.68 28.68
N SER A 97 1.03 -20.60 29.47
CA SER A 97 1.92 -20.49 30.65
C SER A 97 1.19 -20.69 32.00
N GLY A 98 0.01 -21.33 32.00
CA GLY A 98 -0.72 -21.66 33.22
C GLY A 98 -1.05 -23.15 33.27
N GLY A 99 -0.24 -23.94 33.99
CA GLY A 99 -0.49 -25.37 34.17
C GLY A 99 0.46 -26.02 35.16
N ASN A 100 0.01 -26.10 36.41
CA ASN A 100 0.67 -26.75 37.54
C ASN A 100 1.11 -28.21 37.26
N ALA A 101 2.34 -28.54 37.64
CA ALA A 101 2.71 -29.85 38.19
C ALA A 101 3.39 -29.53 39.52
N GLY A 102 2.88 -29.90 40.69
CA GLY A 102 2.26 -31.16 41.05
C GLY A 102 2.91 -31.50 42.39
N VAL A 103 2.21 -31.17 43.48
CA VAL A 103 2.56 -31.60 44.83
C VAL A 103 2.72 -33.12 44.82
N LEU A 104 3.89 -33.61 45.21
CA LEU A 104 4.11 -35.00 45.60
C LEU A 104 4.89 -35.00 46.92
N SER A 105 4.13 -35.07 48.01
CA SER A 105 4.57 -35.67 49.27
C SER A 105 4.90 -37.14 49.02
N SER A 106 5.98 -37.64 49.61
CA SER A 106 6.02 -38.89 50.38
C SER A 106 7.36 -38.96 51.14
N ASP A 107 7.22 -39.02 52.47
CA ASP A 107 8.06 -39.62 53.53
C ASP A 107 9.56 -39.29 53.66
#